data_AF-A0A670Z409-F1
#
_entry.id   AF-A0A670Z409-F1
#
_cell.length_a   1.000
_cell.length_b   1.000
_cell.length_c   1.000
_cell.angle_alpha   90.00
_cell.angle_beta   90.00
_cell.angle_gamma   90.00
#
_symmetry.space_group_name_H-M   'P 1'
#
loop_
_entity.id
_entity.type
_entity.pdbx_description
1 polymer ?
#
loop_
_entity_poly.entity_id
_entity_poly.type
_entity_poly.pdbx_seq_one_letter_code
_entity_poly.pdbx_strand_id
1 'polypeptide(L)'
;MSEVRHALLRRDALSAAREALYHLDVLVSGQLQSAAALPAGDAGPVELLEEFVFQALQERGGAQLTAVQELQLLETLCGYFQEQSKEAVRQVVFSALFAPQGNKADESRMALLGKLVSVAVAVCRVPVLECVASWLQRTPAVYCVKLARALVDDYCSLGPGSVQTLQHIFSASPRFCCQFITAVAMLYDLSSDDLIPSPDLLEMVVSWIFEDPRLILITFLNTPIVTSPPIGFLELTPLCGLICWCVKAPLAYKRQKPPPSNGAFGGKMDLLDSFDRDCHLLYSKLHLSILQVLMLLQGHLTEKNLYGRLGLVTGEQMASLVEDVRLLSDKLNPLHAAKEIELALDRLAQVMQVAMASGVLLWTRENLRTVCSGLPHNNLLQLVISGPVQPSAHAALPPGFYPPIHTPPLGYPAHATHPVQAFMPGIAFPYRPIR
;
A
#
# COMPACT_ATOMS: atom_id res chain seq x y z
N MET A 1 -31.63 2.52 20.34
CA MET A 1 -31.35 1.60 19.21
C MET A 1 -32.51 0.68 18.85
N SER A 2 -33.24 0.08 19.81
CA SER A 2 -34.39 -0.79 19.50
C SER A 2 -35.47 -0.12 18.63
N GLU A 3 -35.90 1.11 18.94
CA GLU A 3 -36.91 1.82 18.14
C GLU A 3 -36.45 2.14 16.71
N VAL A 4 -35.20 2.55 16.55
CA VAL A 4 -34.57 2.78 15.23
C VAL A 4 -34.59 1.50 14.41
N ARG A 5 -34.16 0.37 14.99
CA ARG A 5 -34.21 -0.94 14.35
C ARG A 5 -35.62 -1.31 13.88
N HIS A 6 -36.64 -1.13 14.71
CA HIS A 6 -38.04 -1.40 14.34
C HIS A 6 -38.58 -0.47 13.24
N ALA A 7 -38.06 0.76 13.12
CA ALA A 7 -38.40 1.67 12.04
C ALA A 7 -37.73 1.25 10.72
N LEU A 8 -36.47 0.81 10.77
CA LEU A 8 -35.70 0.34 9.62
C LEU A 8 -36.26 -0.95 9.03
N LEU A 9 -36.71 -1.90 9.87
CA LEU A 9 -37.33 -3.16 9.42
C LEU A 9 -38.58 -3.00 8.55
N ARG A 10 -39.23 -1.83 8.60
CA ARG A 10 -40.44 -1.54 7.80
C ARG A 10 -40.14 -0.94 6.42
N ARG A 11 -38.87 -0.66 6.12
CA ARG A 11 -38.43 -0.01 4.88
C ARG A 11 -37.88 -1.03 3.89
N ASP A 12 -37.83 -0.65 2.61
CA ASP A 12 -37.03 -1.38 1.64
C ASP A 12 -35.53 -1.26 1.98
N ALA A 13 -34.71 -2.17 1.45
CA ALA A 13 -33.30 -2.29 1.80
C ALA A 13 -32.50 -0.99 1.58
N LEU A 14 -32.76 -0.26 0.49
CA LEU A 14 -32.02 0.97 0.17
C LEU A 14 -32.44 2.13 1.07
N SER A 15 -33.75 2.28 1.30
CA SER A 15 -34.27 3.28 2.24
C SER A 15 -33.84 3.00 3.68
N ALA A 16 -33.70 1.73 4.06
CA ALA A 16 -33.17 1.34 5.36
C ALA A 16 -31.68 1.68 5.47
N ALA A 17 -30.86 1.35 4.47
CA ALA A 17 -29.43 1.68 4.44
C ALA A 17 -29.19 3.20 4.54
N ARG A 18 -29.95 4.01 3.77
CA ARG A 18 -29.90 5.48 3.82
C ARG A 18 -30.18 6.03 5.21
N GLU A 19 -31.24 5.56 5.84
CA GLU A 19 -31.64 6.03 7.16
C GLU A 19 -30.65 5.56 8.24
N ALA A 20 -30.10 4.36 8.11
CA ALA A 20 -29.03 3.87 9.00
C ALA A 20 -27.79 4.77 8.94
N LEU A 21 -27.36 5.18 7.74
CA LEU A 21 -26.26 6.13 7.54
C LEU A 21 -26.58 7.48 8.17
N TYR A 22 -27.79 7.99 8.00
CA TYR A 22 -28.23 9.26 8.60
C TYR A 22 -28.18 9.21 10.14
N HIS A 23 -28.71 8.15 10.74
CA HIS A 23 -28.65 7.99 12.19
C HIS A 23 -27.21 7.89 12.71
N LEU A 24 -26.33 7.16 12.00
CA LEU A 24 -24.92 7.09 12.34
C LEU A 24 -24.25 8.47 12.26
N ASP A 25 -24.55 9.24 11.23
CA ASP A 25 -24.03 10.60 11.07
C ASP A 25 -24.41 11.52 12.25
N VAL A 26 -25.69 11.49 12.64
CA VAL A 26 -26.20 12.27 13.78
C VAL A 26 -25.51 11.86 15.09
N LEU A 27 -25.37 10.55 15.32
CA LEU A 27 -24.70 10.01 16.50
C LEU A 27 -23.23 10.47 16.57
N VAL A 28 -22.48 10.25 15.50
CA VAL A 28 -21.06 10.60 15.41
C VAL A 28 -20.85 12.11 15.51
N SER A 29 -21.66 12.90 14.81
CA SER A 29 -21.62 14.36 14.87
C SER A 29 -21.87 14.90 16.28
N GLY A 30 -22.85 14.34 16.99
CA GLY A 30 -23.16 14.73 18.37
C GLY A 30 -22.02 14.37 19.34
N GLN A 31 -21.41 13.19 19.17
CA GLN A 31 -20.29 12.74 20.02
C GLN A 31 -19.05 13.63 19.83
N LEU A 32 -18.69 13.95 18.58
CA LEU A 32 -17.56 14.82 18.27
C LEU A 32 -17.74 16.24 18.82
N GLN A 33 -18.98 16.74 18.90
CA GLN A 33 -19.27 18.05 19.50
C GLN A 33 -19.20 18.06 21.03
N SER A 34 -19.50 16.92 21.68
CA SER A 34 -19.57 16.80 23.13
C SER A 34 -18.20 16.59 23.80
N ALA A 35 -17.12 16.35 23.03
CA ALA A 35 -15.80 15.91 23.52
C ALA A 35 -15.85 14.66 24.44
N ALA A 36 -16.99 13.96 24.47
CA ALA A 36 -17.15 12.71 25.16
C ALA A 36 -16.41 11.62 24.36
N ALA A 37 -15.54 10.87 25.03
CA ALA A 37 -14.89 9.71 24.42
C ALA A 37 -15.97 8.78 23.85
N LEU A 38 -15.72 8.23 22.65
CA LEU A 38 -16.51 7.13 22.09
C LEU A 38 -16.65 6.07 23.19
N PRO A 39 -17.86 5.74 23.67
CA PRO A 39 -18.01 4.61 24.58
C PRO A 39 -17.51 3.39 23.82
N ALA A 40 -16.40 2.82 24.28
CA ALA A 40 -15.67 1.71 23.66
C ALA A 40 -16.42 0.36 23.70
N GLY A 41 -17.75 0.39 23.58
CA GLY A 41 -18.61 -0.79 23.72
C GLY A 41 -20.07 -0.59 23.34
N ASP A 42 -20.47 0.54 22.72
CA ASP A 42 -21.83 0.59 22.16
C ASP A 42 -21.82 -0.12 20.80
N ALA A 43 -22.05 -1.43 20.82
CA ALA A 43 -22.15 -2.27 19.62
C ALA A 43 -23.36 -1.93 18.75
N GLY A 44 -24.33 -1.17 19.28
CA GLY A 44 -25.60 -0.88 18.63
C GLY A 44 -25.50 -0.26 17.23
N PRO A 45 -24.65 0.75 16.97
CA PRO A 45 -24.49 1.33 15.64
C PRO A 45 -23.84 0.34 14.65
N VAL A 46 -22.87 -0.46 15.11
CA VAL A 46 -22.19 -1.45 14.27
C VAL A 46 -23.15 -2.58 13.89
N GLU A 47 -23.96 -3.05 14.84
CA GLU A 47 -25.01 -4.06 14.60
C GLU A 47 -26.04 -3.58 13.56
N LEU A 48 -26.46 -2.31 13.62
CA LEU A 48 -27.37 -1.75 12.60
C LEU A 48 -26.72 -1.69 11.21
N LEU A 49 -25.42 -1.37 11.13
CA LEU A 49 -24.71 -1.37 9.85
C LEU A 49 -24.60 -2.80 9.29
N GLU A 50 -24.28 -3.78 10.13
CA GLU A 50 -24.25 -5.19 9.73
C GLU A 50 -25.61 -5.67 9.23
N GLU A 51 -26.70 -5.28 9.89
CA GLU A 51 -28.06 -5.69 9.52
C GLU A 51 -28.54 -5.00 8.24
N PHE A 52 -28.39 -3.67 8.13
CA PHE A 52 -29.08 -2.88 7.11
C PHE A 52 -28.19 -2.41 5.95
N VAL A 53 -26.86 -2.37 6.12
CA VAL A 53 -25.91 -1.97 5.05
C VAL A 53 -25.23 -3.20 4.44
N PHE A 54 -24.69 -4.09 5.28
CA PHE A 54 -23.97 -5.28 4.81
C PHE A 54 -24.86 -6.51 4.65
N GLN A 55 -26.11 -6.44 5.12
CA GLN A 55 -27.06 -7.55 5.12
C GLN A 55 -26.51 -8.83 5.77
N ALA A 56 -25.52 -8.70 6.67
CA ALA A 56 -24.79 -9.82 7.26
C ALA A 56 -25.67 -10.68 8.18
N LEU A 57 -26.77 -10.14 8.70
CA LEU A 57 -27.74 -10.84 9.53
C LEU A 57 -28.88 -11.50 8.72
N GLN A 58 -28.86 -11.43 7.37
CA GLN A 58 -29.83 -12.08 6.49
C GLN A 58 -29.53 -13.57 6.22
N GLU A 59 -28.99 -14.32 7.19
CA GLU A 59 -29.04 -15.80 7.14
C GLU A 59 -30.49 -16.33 7.16
N ARG A 60 -31.51 -15.47 7.36
CA ARG A 60 -32.93 -15.84 7.38
C ARG A 60 -33.72 -15.24 6.21
N GLY A 61 -33.45 -15.71 5.00
CA GLY A 61 -34.41 -15.66 3.88
C GLY A 61 -34.66 -14.30 3.23
N GLY A 62 -33.79 -13.30 3.43
CA GLY A 62 -33.83 -12.04 2.69
C GLY A 62 -33.21 -12.18 1.29
N ALA A 63 -33.82 -11.55 0.29
CA ALA A 63 -33.28 -11.55 -1.07
C ALA A 63 -32.00 -10.69 -1.14
N GLN A 64 -30.91 -11.29 -1.63
CA GLN A 64 -29.68 -10.59 -1.98
C GLN A 64 -29.98 -9.37 -2.86
N LEU A 65 -29.28 -8.25 -2.64
CA LEU A 65 -29.42 -7.09 -3.51
C LEU A 65 -29.19 -7.49 -4.97
N THR A 66 -30.08 -7.03 -5.84
CA THR A 66 -29.83 -7.08 -7.29
C THR A 66 -28.64 -6.19 -7.65
N ALA A 67 -27.98 -6.43 -8.78
CA ALA A 67 -26.87 -5.60 -9.24
C ALA A 67 -27.23 -4.10 -9.34
N VAL A 68 -28.47 -3.79 -9.74
CA VAL A 68 -28.96 -2.40 -9.80
C VAL A 68 -29.10 -1.79 -8.41
N GLN A 69 -29.64 -2.54 -7.44
CA GLN A 69 -29.76 -2.05 -6.07
C GLN A 69 -28.39 -1.91 -5.41
N GLU A 70 -27.46 -2.83 -5.67
CA GLU A 70 -26.09 -2.70 -5.18
C GLU A 70 -25.42 -1.44 -5.74
N LEU A 71 -25.56 -1.16 -7.04
CA LEU A 71 -25.06 0.08 -7.64
C LEU A 71 -25.70 1.34 -7.00
N GLN A 72 -27.01 1.32 -6.74
CA GLN A 72 -27.72 2.41 -6.05
C GLN A 72 -27.25 2.61 -4.61
N LEU A 73 -26.88 1.52 -3.91
CA LEU A 73 -26.26 1.60 -2.58
C LEU A 73 -24.87 2.25 -2.66
N LEU A 74 -24.04 1.85 -3.62
CA LEU A 74 -22.72 2.45 -3.84
C LEU A 74 -22.81 3.94 -4.18
N GLU A 75 -23.77 4.33 -5.02
CA GLU A 75 -24.05 5.73 -5.35
C GLU A 75 -24.50 6.51 -4.11
N THR A 76 -25.37 5.91 -3.29
CA THR A 76 -25.82 6.49 -2.02
C THR A 76 -24.64 6.72 -1.07
N LEU A 77 -23.74 5.74 -0.91
CA LEU A 77 -22.55 5.86 -0.08
C LEU A 77 -21.62 6.96 -0.60
N CYS A 78 -21.37 7.00 -1.92
CA CYS A 78 -20.59 8.08 -2.54
C CYS A 78 -21.21 9.46 -2.31
N GLY A 79 -22.53 9.58 -2.49
CA GLY A 79 -23.28 10.81 -2.24
C GLY A 79 -23.14 11.29 -0.80
N TYR A 80 -23.33 10.37 0.16
CA TYR A 80 -23.17 10.66 1.59
C TYR A 80 -21.77 11.22 1.91
N PHE A 81 -20.71 10.55 1.48
CA PHE A 81 -19.34 11.02 1.73
C PHE A 81 -19.01 12.30 0.97
N GLN A 82 -19.65 12.56 -0.16
CA GLN A 82 -19.48 13.82 -0.90
C GLN A 82 -20.15 14.99 -0.18
N GLU A 83 -21.32 14.77 0.42
CA GLU A 83 -22.13 15.80 1.09
C GLU A 83 -21.66 16.11 2.52
N GLN A 84 -21.05 15.14 3.22
CA GLN A 84 -20.58 15.36 4.58
C GLN A 84 -19.36 16.30 4.64
N SER A 85 -19.61 17.56 4.97
CA SER A 85 -18.58 18.61 5.07
C SER A 85 -17.49 18.34 6.12
N LYS A 86 -17.82 17.67 7.24
CA LYS A 86 -16.88 17.45 8.36
C LYS A 86 -16.00 16.22 8.10
N GLU A 87 -14.70 16.45 7.86
CA GLU A 87 -13.73 15.37 7.61
C GLU A 87 -13.67 14.35 8.76
N ALA A 88 -13.65 14.81 10.01
CA ALA A 88 -13.63 13.93 11.19
C ALA A 88 -14.83 12.96 11.21
N VAL A 89 -16.03 13.45 10.86
CA VAL A 89 -17.24 12.62 10.79
C VAL A 89 -17.11 11.59 9.67
N ARG A 90 -16.67 12.00 8.48
CA ARG A 90 -16.44 11.08 7.35
C ARG A 90 -15.52 9.93 7.75
N GLN A 91 -14.39 10.24 8.40
CA GLN A 91 -13.40 9.25 8.80
C GLN A 91 -13.95 8.25 9.83
N VAL A 92 -14.69 8.73 10.84
CA VAL A 92 -15.30 7.87 11.86
C VAL A 92 -16.40 6.99 11.26
N VAL A 93 -17.26 7.55 10.41
CA VAL A 93 -18.32 6.79 9.74
C VAL A 93 -17.74 5.75 8.78
N PHE A 94 -16.73 6.11 8.00
CA PHE A 94 -16.04 5.17 7.12
C PHE A 94 -15.39 4.03 7.91
N SER A 95 -14.77 4.35 9.04
CA SER A 95 -14.17 3.34 9.93
C SER A 95 -15.25 2.41 10.53
N ALA A 96 -16.40 2.94 10.97
CA ALA A 96 -17.50 2.12 11.47
C ALA A 96 -18.07 1.16 10.42
N LEU A 97 -18.05 1.57 9.15
CA LEU A 97 -18.48 0.76 8.01
C LEU A 97 -17.45 -0.32 7.64
N PHE A 98 -16.17 0.04 7.57
CA PHE A 98 -15.19 -0.81 6.86
C PHE A 98 -14.00 -1.27 7.70
N ALA A 99 -13.85 -0.83 8.96
CA ALA A 99 -12.82 -1.38 9.83
C ALA A 99 -13.09 -2.87 10.09
N PRO A 100 -12.11 -3.76 9.86
CA PRO A 100 -12.27 -5.18 10.12
C PRO A 100 -12.65 -5.44 11.58
N GLN A 101 -13.62 -6.32 11.80
CA GLN A 101 -14.10 -6.70 13.13
C GLN A 101 -13.60 -8.09 13.56
N GLY A 102 -12.92 -8.82 12.67
CA GLY A 102 -12.45 -10.18 12.92
C GLY A 102 -13.58 -11.21 12.91
N ASN A 103 -14.70 -10.89 12.24
CA ASN A 103 -15.89 -11.73 12.16
C ASN A 103 -16.18 -12.16 10.71
N LYS A 104 -17.16 -13.05 10.49
CA LYS A 104 -17.51 -13.54 9.14
C LYS A 104 -18.03 -12.44 8.20
N ALA A 105 -18.53 -11.32 8.75
CA ALA A 105 -19.01 -10.19 7.96
C ALA A 105 -17.87 -9.37 7.32
N ASP A 106 -16.61 -9.56 7.74
CA ASP A 106 -15.48 -8.86 7.14
C ASP A 106 -15.35 -9.14 5.63
N GLU A 107 -15.69 -10.34 5.16
CA GLU A 107 -15.64 -10.66 3.73
C GLU A 107 -16.68 -9.87 2.92
N SER A 108 -17.90 -9.71 3.43
CA SER A 108 -18.93 -8.89 2.77
C SER A 108 -18.60 -7.40 2.85
N ARG A 109 -18.05 -6.93 3.99
CA ARG A 109 -17.55 -5.55 4.13
C ARG A 109 -16.44 -5.26 3.12
N MET A 110 -15.48 -6.16 2.98
CA MET A 110 -14.37 -6.03 2.03
C MET A 110 -14.85 -6.07 0.57
N ALA A 111 -15.81 -6.93 0.23
CA ALA A 111 -16.40 -6.98 -1.10
C ALA A 111 -17.12 -5.67 -1.45
N LEU A 112 -17.93 -5.13 -0.52
CA LEU A 112 -18.59 -3.84 -0.71
C LEU A 112 -17.58 -2.69 -0.78
N LEU A 113 -16.54 -2.71 0.06
CA LEU A 113 -15.45 -1.73 0.03
C LEU A 113 -14.75 -1.72 -1.33
N GLY A 114 -14.36 -2.89 -1.86
CA GLY A 114 -13.74 -2.99 -3.18
C GLY A 114 -14.58 -2.34 -4.27
N LYS A 115 -15.88 -2.66 -4.31
CA LYS A 115 -16.83 -2.05 -5.25
C LYS A 115 -17.00 -0.54 -5.04
N LEU A 116 -17.07 -0.09 -3.79
CA LEU A 116 -17.18 1.34 -3.45
C LEU A 116 -15.95 2.11 -3.92
N VAL A 117 -14.75 1.61 -3.66
CA VAL A 117 -13.52 2.27 -4.10
C VAL A 117 -13.41 2.24 -5.62
N SER A 118 -13.80 1.13 -6.25
CA SER A 118 -13.86 1.02 -7.70
C SER A 118 -14.80 2.08 -8.30
N VAL A 119 -16.04 2.20 -7.82
CA VAL A 119 -16.95 3.27 -8.25
C VAL A 119 -16.38 4.66 -7.95
N ALA A 120 -15.79 4.87 -6.77
CA ALA A 120 -15.20 6.15 -6.39
C ALA A 120 -14.04 6.58 -7.30
N VAL A 121 -13.23 5.63 -7.78
CA VAL A 121 -12.21 5.88 -8.82
C VAL A 121 -12.89 6.27 -10.13
N ALA A 122 -13.85 5.47 -10.60
CA ALA A 122 -14.53 5.70 -11.89
C ALA A 122 -15.20 7.07 -11.99
N VAL A 123 -15.82 7.55 -10.90
CA VAL A 123 -16.52 8.85 -10.84
C VAL A 123 -15.76 9.92 -10.04
N CYS A 124 -14.46 9.73 -9.79
CA CYS A 124 -13.56 10.66 -9.13
C CYS A 124 -14.10 11.26 -7.80
N ARG A 125 -14.60 10.40 -6.91
CA ARG A 125 -15.15 10.78 -5.59
C ARG A 125 -14.04 10.94 -4.55
N VAL A 126 -13.31 12.05 -4.64
CA VAL A 126 -12.17 12.36 -3.75
C VAL A 126 -12.46 12.17 -2.26
N PRO A 127 -13.60 12.61 -1.70
CA PRO A 127 -13.91 12.39 -0.27
C PRO A 127 -13.89 10.92 0.16
N VAL A 128 -14.29 9.99 -0.70
CA VAL A 128 -14.24 8.54 -0.44
C VAL A 128 -12.79 8.06 -0.50
N LEU A 129 -12.03 8.49 -1.51
CA LEU A 129 -10.63 8.10 -1.69
C LEU A 129 -9.75 8.56 -0.52
N GLU A 130 -10.00 9.75 0.05
CA GLU A 130 -9.30 10.24 1.24
C GLU A 130 -9.63 9.43 2.51
N CYS A 131 -10.88 8.96 2.64
CA CYS A 131 -11.25 8.01 3.70
C CYS A 131 -10.53 6.67 3.51
N VAL A 132 -10.46 6.16 2.28
CA VAL A 132 -9.74 4.91 1.95
C VAL A 132 -8.25 5.05 2.24
N ALA A 133 -7.63 6.18 1.89
CA ALA A 133 -6.22 6.43 2.19
C ALA A 133 -5.93 6.35 3.71
N SER A 134 -6.81 6.95 4.52
CA SER A 134 -6.72 6.90 5.98
C SER A 134 -7.01 5.51 6.54
N TRP A 135 -7.94 4.77 5.91
CA TRP A 135 -8.25 3.39 6.27
C TRP A 135 -7.07 2.46 5.99
N LEU A 136 -6.41 2.57 4.83
CA LEU A 136 -5.22 1.79 4.46
C LEU A 136 -4.08 1.96 5.48
N GLN A 137 -3.90 3.16 6.02
CA GLN A 137 -2.87 3.44 7.04
C GLN A 137 -3.16 2.79 8.40
N ARG A 138 -4.43 2.52 8.71
CA ARG A 138 -4.89 2.06 10.04
C ARG A 138 -5.46 0.63 10.01
N THR A 139 -5.26 -0.08 8.91
CA THR A 139 -5.79 -1.43 8.73
C THR A 139 -4.65 -2.42 8.53
N PRO A 140 -4.75 -3.65 9.06
CA PRO A 140 -3.74 -4.68 8.79
C PRO A 140 -3.53 -4.89 7.29
N ALA A 141 -2.28 -5.10 6.91
CA ALA A 141 -1.82 -5.15 5.52
C ALA A 141 -2.54 -6.21 4.68
N VAL A 142 -2.97 -7.33 5.30
CA VAL A 142 -3.73 -8.39 4.61
C VAL A 142 -5.02 -7.88 3.97
N TYR A 143 -5.74 -6.97 4.63
CA TYR A 143 -6.96 -6.37 4.07
C TYR A 143 -6.64 -5.30 3.03
N CYS A 144 -5.56 -4.56 3.24
CA CYS A 144 -5.08 -3.55 2.29
C CYS A 144 -4.69 -4.18 0.96
N VAL A 145 -3.96 -5.29 1.00
CA VAL A 145 -3.57 -6.08 -0.18
C VAL A 145 -4.79 -6.69 -0.89
N LYS A 146 -5.79 -7.16 -0.13
CA LYS A 146 -7.07 -7.63 -0.72
C LYS A 146 -7.77 -6.50 -1.50
N LEU A 147 -7.86 -5.30 -0.94
CA LEU A 147 -8.44 -4.14 -1.63
C LEU A 147 -7.62 -3.75 -2.87
N ALA A 148 -6.28 -3.70 -2.74
CA ALA A 148 -5.40 -3.39 -3.85
C ALA A 148 -5.57 -4.38 -5.01
N ARG A 149 -5.65 -5.69 -4.71
CA ARG A 149 -5.91 -6.74 -5.70
C ARG A 149 -7.22 -6.50 -6.45
N ALA A 150 -8.32 -6.24 -5.74
CA ALA A 150 -9.61 -5.97 -6.37
C ALA A 150 -9.55 -4.79 -7.35
N LEU A 151 -8.84 -3.72 -7.01
CA LEU A 151 -8.67 -2.56 -7.90
C LEU A 151 -7.75 -2.86 -9.09
N VAL A 152 -6.69 -3.64 -8.88
CA VAL A 152 -5.82 -4.07 -9.98
C VAL A 152 -6.61 -4.95 -10.96
N ASP A 153 -7.44 -5.86 -10.44
CA ASP A 153 -8.33 -6.67 -11.27
C ASP A 153 -9.30 -5.79 -12.06
N ASP A 154 -9.92 -4.79 -11.41
CA ASP A 154 -10.88 -3.88 -12.04
C ASP A 154 -10.26 -2.92 -13.08
N TYR A 155 -9.02 -2.46 -12.89
CA TYR A 155 -8.45 -1.37 -13.68
C TYR A 155 -7.21 -1.72 -14.49
N CYS A 156 -6.52 -2.81 -14.16
CA CYS A 156 -5.31 -3.22 -14.86
C CYS A 156 -5.51 -4.56 -15.60
N SER A 157 -6.52 -5.33 -15.23
CA SER A 157 -6.84 -6.62 -15.87
C SER A 157 -8.07 -6.56 -16.79
N LEU A 158 -9.00 -5.62 -16.57
CA LEU A 158 -10.22 -5.46 -17.37
C LEU A 158 -9.99 -4.62 -18.64
N GLY A 159 -9.60 -5.26 -19.74
CA GLY A 159 -9.64 -4.70 -21.11
C GLY A 159 -8.81 -3.42 -21.35
N PRO A 160 -8.57 -3.04 -22.62
CA PRO A 160 -7.80 -1.85 -22.94
C PRO A 160 -8.54 -0.56 -22.53
N GLY A 161 -7.85 0.32 -21.79
CA GLY A 161 -8.33 1.67 -21.44
C GLY A 161 -8.85 1.85 -19.99
N SER A 162 -9.09 0.77 -19.26
CA SER A 162 -9.51 0.85 -17.84
C SER A 162 -8.45 1.54 -16.97
N VAL A 163 -7.17 1.25 -17.22
CA VAL A 163 -6.03 1.83 -16.48
C VAL A 163 -6.00 3.37 -16.55
N GLN A 164 -6.51 3.97 -17.63
CA GLN A 164 -6.56 5.43 -17.79
C GLN A 164 -7.48 6.07 -16.74
N THR A 165 -8.57 5.39 -16.37
CA THR A 165 -9.48 5.84 -15.32
C THR A 165 -8.75 5.96 -13.99
N LEU A 166 -7.93 4.96 -13.66
CA LEU A 166 -7.13 4.97 -12.45
C LEU A 166 -6.04 6.05 -12.53
N GLN A 167 -5.38 6.22 -13.69
CA GLN A 167 -4.32 7.22 -13.89
C GLN A 167 -4.77 8.65 -13.54
N HIS A 168 -6.02 9.02 -13.82
CA HIS A 168 -6.55 10.35 -13.50
C HIS A 168 -6.62 10.66 -11.99
N ILE A 169 -6.64 9.64 -11.13
CA ILE A 169 -6.73 9.80 -9.67
C ILE A 169 -5.49 10.42 -9.06
N PHE A 170 -4.32 10.27 -9.69
CA PHE A 170 -3.05 10.81 -9.19
C PHE A 170 -3.14 12.30 -8.82
N SER A 171 -3.75 13.10 -9.69
CA SER A 171 -3.92 14.54 -9.46
C SER A 171 -5.01 14.87 -8.43
N ALA A 172 -5.98 13.99 -8.24
CA ALA A 172 -7.17 14.22 -7.43
C ALA A 172 -7.01 13.77 -5.97
N SER A 173 -6.36 12.61 -5.74
CA SER A 173 -6.10 12.07 -4.39
C SER A 173 -4.70 11.43 -4.30
N PRO A 174 -3.64 12.25 -4.17
CA PRO A 174 -2.27 11.74 -4.06
C PRO A 174 -2.03 10.86 -2.83
N ARG A 175 -2.77 11.09 -1.74
CA ARG A 175 -2.69 10.28 -0.51
C ARG A 175 -3.19 8.85 -0.76
N PHE A 176 -4.30 8.70 -1.47
CA PHE A 176 -4.79 7.40 -1.90
C PHE A 176 -3.78 6.71 -2.80
N CYS A 177 -3.25 7.39 -3.82
CA CYS A 177 -2.25 6.83 -4.74
C CYS A 177 -1.00 6.34 -3.98
N CYS A 178 -0.47 7.11 -3.03
CA CYS A 178 0.66 6.67 -2.21
C CYS A 178 0.36 5.36 -1.45
N GLN A 179 -0.80 5.27 -0.81
CA GLN A 179 -1.20 4.08 -0.05
C GLN A 179 -1.50 2.88 -0.95
N PHE A 180 -2.11 3.13 -2.10
CA PHE A 180 -2.36 2.12 -3.11
C PHE A 180 -1.05 1.54 -3.64
N ILE A 181 -0.06 2.37 -3.98
CA ILE A 181 1.27 1.89 -4.39
C ILE A 181 1.90 1.06 -3.27
N THR A 182 1.79 1.47 -1.99
CA THR A 182 2.34 0.69 -0.87
C THR A 182 1.71 -0.70 -0.80
N ALA A 183 0.39 -0.80 -0.92
CA ALA A 183 -0.32 -2.08 -0.90
C ALA A 183 -0.01 -2.93 -2.14
N VAL A 184 0.07 -2.32 -3.34
CA VAL A 184 0.41 -3.00 -4.60
C VAL A 184 1.85 -3.53 -4.57
N ALA A 185 2.81 -2.75 -4.10
CA ALA A 185 4.20 -3.15 -4.03
C ALA A 185 4.43 -4.27 -2.99
N MET A 186 3.57 -4.34 -1.96
CA MET A 186 3.52 -5.47 -1.03
C MET A 186 2.84 -6.71 -1.64
N LEU A 187 1.84 -6.51 -2.50
CA LEU A 187 1.10 -7.58 -3.16
C LEU A 187 1.94 -8.33 -4.20
N TYR A 188 2.64 -7.58 -5.05
CA TYR A 188 3.45 -8.13 -6.14
C TYR A 188 4.92 -8.14 -5.74
N ASP A 189 5.37 -9.14 -5.00
CA ASP A 189 6.74 -9.20 -4.45
C ASP A 189 7.76 -9.89 -5.38
N LEU A 190 7.33 -10.30 -6.58
CA LEU A 190 8.12 -11.05 -7.57
C LEU A 190 8.62 -12.42 -7.07
N SER A 191 8.08 -12.96 -5.97
CA SER A 191 8.48 -14.27 -5.42
C SER A 191 8.08 -15.44 -6.32
N SER A 192 6.96 -15.32 -7.05
CA SER A 192 6.50 -16.25 -8.08
C SER A 192 6.07 -15.51 -9.35
N ASP A 193 5.77 -16.25 -10.41
CA ASP A 193 5.45 -15.65 -11.71
C ASP A 193 4.08 -14.94 -11.71
N ASP A 194 3.14 -15.42 -10.90
CA ASP A 194 1.82 -14.78 -10.69
C ASP A 194 1.89 -13.49 -9.84
N LEU A 195 3.05 -13.25 -9.21
CA LEU A 195 3.30 -12.10 -8.33
C LEU A 195 4.24 -11.08 -8.99
N ILE A 196 4.44 -11.18 -10.30
CA ILE A 196 5.07 -10.13 -11.11
C ILE A 196 3.97 -9.14 -11.53
N PRO A 197 4.17 -7.82 -11.32
CA PRO A 197 3.16 -6.83 -11.70
C PRO A 197 2.95 -6.83 -13.22
N SER A 198 1.70 -6.66 -13.66
CA SER A 198 1.38 -6.55 -15.08
C SER A 198 2.04 -5.30 -15.70
N PRO A 199 2.32 -5.30 -17.01
CA PRO A 199 2.91 -4.12 -17.68
C PRO A 199 2.09 -2.85 -17.47
N ASP A 200 0.76 -2.91 -17.56
CA ASP A 200 -0.12 -1.75 -17.36
C ASP A 200 -0.03 -1.19 -15.93
N LEU A 201 0.04 -2.08 -14.93
CA LEU A 201 0.22 -1.70 -13.53
C LEU A 201 1.59 -1.05 -13.31
N LEU A 202 2.64 -1.66 -13.85
CA LEU A 202 4.00 -1.13 -13.76
C LEU A 202 4.11 0.24 -14.44
N GLU A 203 3.60 0.38 -15.66
CA GLU A 203 3.61 1.65 -16.39
C GLU A 203 2.88 2.75 -15.63
N MET A 204 1.70 2.45 -15.09
CA MET A 204 0.95 3.40 -14.27
C MET A 204 1.74 3.84 -13.04
N VAL A 205 2.28 2.90 -12.24
CA VAL A 205 3.06 3.24 -11.04
C VAL A 205 4.30 4.06 -11.40
N VAL A 206 5.01 3.67 -12.47
CA VAL A 206 6.19 4.39 -12.94
C VAL A 206 5.84 5.79 -13.46
N SER A 207 4.70 5.95 -14.14
CA SER A 207 4.24 7.26 -14.62
C SER A 207 3.98 8.22 -13.46
N TRP A 208 3.23 7.79 -12.44
CA TRP A 208 2.92 8.61 -11.26
C TRP A 208 4.17 9.04 -10.50
N ILE A 209 5.09 8.09 -10.24
CA ILE A 209 6.32 8.37 -9.49
C ILE A 209 7.25 9.28 -10.29
N PHE A 210 7.31 9.11 -11.61
CA PHE A 210 8.13 9.95 -12.46
C PHE A 210 7.58 11.37 -12.59
N GLU A 211 6.25 11.53 -12.61
CA GLU A 211 5.60 12.86 -12.64
C GLU A 211 5.80 13.64 -11.33
N ASP A 212 5.59 13.02 -10.16
CA ASP A 212 5.94 13.62 -8.87
C ASP A 212 6.57 12.57 -7.93
N PRO A 213 7.92 12.56 -7.81
CA PRO A 213 8.60 11.64 -6.91
C PRO A 213 8.22 11.81 -5.43
N ARG A 214 7.67 12.98 -5.02
CA ARG A 214 7.22 13.20 -3.64
C ARG A 214 5.93 12.47 -3.32
N LEU A 215 5.21 11.95 -4.33
CA LEU A 215 4.00 11.15 -4.15
C LEU A 215 4.23 10.04 -3.12
N ILE A 216 5.32 9.30 -3.26
CA ILE A 216 5.62 8.16 -2.40
C ILE A 216 6.11 8.56 -1.00
N LEU A 217 6.27 9.85 -0.73
CA LEU A 217 6.62 10.40 0.57
C LEU A 217 5.42 11.04 1.29
N ILE A 218 4.29 11.24 0.60
CA ILE A 218 3.20 12.07 1.11
C ILE A 218 2.66 11.58 2.46
N THR A 219 2.56 10.27 2.66
CA THR A 219 2.13 9.69 3.94
C THR A 219 3.14 10.04 5.04
N PHE A 220 4.42 9.71 4.85
CA PHE A 220 5.48 10.07 5.79
C PHE A 220 5.54 11.58 6.13
N LEU A 221 5.32 12.43 5.13
CA LEU A 221 5.36 13.88 5.32
C LEU A 221 4.18 14.39 6.15
N ASN A 222 3.00 13.79 6.00
CA ASN A 222 1.76 14.24 6.64
C ASN A 222 1.40 13.51 7.94
N THR A 223 1.99 12.34 8.21
CA THR A 223 1.69 11.58 9.42
C THR A 223 2.60 12.02 10.57
N PRO A 224 2.05 12.33 11.77
CA PRO A 224 2.87 12.58 12.95
C PRO A 224 3.62 11.31 13.34
N ILE A 225 4.95 11.41 13.41
CA ILE A 225 5.83 10.26 13.65
C ILE A 225 5.90 10.06 15.16
N VAL A 226 4.92 9.31 15.68
CA VAL A 226 4.81 9.05 17.13
C VAL A 226 5.46 7.71 17.49
N THR A 227 5.45 6.72 16.58
CA THR A 227 6.14 5.42 16.69
C THR A 227 6.13 4.73 15.31
N SER A 228 7.03 3.77 15.08
CA SER A 228 6.95 2.89 13.90
C SER A 228 5.54 2.27 13.75
N PRO A 229 5.06 2.02 12.51
CA PRO A 229 3.77 1.38 12.32
C PRO A 229 3.72 0.03 13.05
N PRO A 230 2.55 -0.39 13.56
CA PRO A 230 2.44 -1.69 14.22
C PRO A 230 2.80 -2.82 13.25
N ILE A 231 3.32 -3.92 13.78
CA ILE A 231 3.65 -5.11 12.99
C ILE A 231 2.41 -5.59 12.23
N GLY A 232 2.56 -5.87 10.93
CA GLY A 232 1.49 -6.36 10.08
C GLY A 232 0.62 -5.28 9.44
N PHE A 233 1.03 -4.01 9.50
CA PHE A 233 0.38 -2.88 8.81
C PHE A 233 1.22 -2.44 7.60
N LEU A 234 0.64 -1.58 6.74
CA LEU A 234 1.39 -0.98 5.64
C LEU A 234 2.49 -0.06 6.13
N GLU A 235 3.58 -0.02 5.37
CA GLU A 235 4.69 0.90 5.59
C GLU A 235 4.29 2.35 5.32
N LEU A 236 5.01 3.29 5.95
CA LEU A 236 4.79 4.73 5.76
C LEU A 236 5.08 5.21 4.33
N THR A 237 5.86 4.44 3.57
CA THR A 237 6.21 4.72 2.17
C THR A 237 6.24 3.41 1.40
N PRO A 238 5.96 3.41 0.08
CA PRO A 238 6.10 2.22 -0.76
C PRO A 238 7.56 1.87 -1.09
N LEU A 239 8.55 2.61 -0.57
CA LEU A 239 9.95 2.50 -0.97
C LEU A 239 10.49 1.08 -0.88
N CYS A 240 10.24 0.36 0.21
CA CYS A 240 10.75 -0.99 0.38
C CYS A 240 10.23 -1.94 -0.74
N GLY A 241 8.93 -1.91 -1.03
CA GLY A 241 8.34 -2.74 -2.07
C GLY A 241 8.84 -2.35 -3.47
N LEU A 242 8.98 -1.06 -3.75
CA LEU A 242 9.49 -0.58 -5.04
C LEU A 242 10.99 -0.88 -5.23
N ILE A 243 11.79 -0.84 -4.17
CA ILE A 243 13.19 -1.30 -4.19
C ILE A 243 13.22 -2.79 -4.53
N CYS A 244 12.35 -3.58 -3.89
CA CYS A 244 12.20 -5.02 -4.15
C CYS A 244 11.88 -5.27 -5.63
N TRP A 245 10.96 -4.50 -6.23
CA TRP A 245 10.65 -4.53 -7.66
C TRP A 245 11.90 -4.29 -8.52
N CYS A 246 12.60 -3.18 -8.31
CA CYS A 246 13.77 -2.83 -9.11
C CYS A 246 14.88 -3.88 -9.01
N VAL A 247 15.16 -4.39 -7.81
CA VAL A 247 16.25 -5.35 -7.58
C VAL A 247 15.91 -6.75 -8.10
N LYS A 248 14.70 -7.26 -7.84
CA LYS A 248 14.31 -8.63 -8.22
C LYS A 248 13.88 -8.77 -9.66
N ALA A 249 13.40 -7.71 -10.32
CA ALA A 249 12.85 -7.80 -11.68
C ALA A 249 13.76 -8.50 -12.69
N PRO A 250 15.07 -8.20 -12.81
CA PRO A 250 15.95 -8.90 -13.76
C PRO A 250 15.94 -10.42 -13.57
N LEU A 251 15.95 -10.89 -12.32
CA LEU A 251 15.94 -12.31 -11.96
C LEU A 251 14.57 -12.95 -12.20
N ALA A 252 13.49 -12.23 -11.83
CA ALA A 252 12.13 -12.71 -11.96
C ALA A 252 11.72 -12.93 -13.43
N TYR A 253 12.07 -11.99 -14.32
CA TYR A 253 11.81 -12.14 -15.76
C TYR A 253 12.70 -13.21 -16.39
N LYS A 254 13.94 -13.38 -15.91
CA LYS A 254 14.80 -14.49 -16.36
C LYS A 254 14.22 -15.86 -15.98
N ARG A 255 13.63 -15.97 -14.78
CA ARG A 255 12.95 -17.19 -14.31
C ARG A 255 11.78 -17.58 -15.22
N GLN A 256 11.00 -16.61 -15.70
CA GLN A 256 9.88 -16.87 -16.61
C GLN A 256 10.32 -17.39 -18.00
N LYS A 257 11.54 -17.07 -18.45
CA LYS A 257 12.00 -17.48 -19.77
C LYS A 257 12.40 -18.97 -19.76
N PRO A 258 11.82 -19.81 -20.62
CA PRO A 258 12.27 -21.20 -20.77
C PRO A 258 13.73 -21.22 -21.25
N PRO A 259 14.53 -22.22 -20.85
CA PRO A 259 15.88 -22.37 -21.37
C PRO A 259 15.85 -22.52 -22.90
N PRO A 260 16.83 -21.97 -23.63
CA PRO A 260 16.83 -22.04 -25.08
C PRO A 260 16.85 -23.52 -25.52
N SER A 261 15.72 -23.98 -26.06
CA SER A 261 15.66 -25.26 -26.77
C SER A 261 16.30 -25.07 -28.15
N ASN A 262 17.25 -25.95 -28.48
CA ASN A 262 17.89 -25.98 -29.80
C ASN A 262 16.84 -26.36 -30.86
N GLY A 263 16.15 -25.35 -31.42
CA GLY A 263 15.30 -25.48 -32.60
C GLY A 263 13.81 -25.22 -32.36
N ALA A 264 13.39 -23.96 -32.36
CA ALA A 264 12.00 -23.59 -32.69
C ALA A 264 11.91 -22.16 -33.28
N PHE A 265 11.08 -22.03 -34.30
CA PHE A 265 10.95 -20.93 -35.26
C PHE A 265 10.50 -19.56 -34.67
N GLY A 266 11.41 -18.60 -34.60
CA GLY A 266 11.45 -17.32 -35.36
C GLY A 266 10.27 -16.33 -35.44
N GLY A 267 9.09 -16.55 -34.86
CA GLY A 267 7.94 -15.63 -35.05
C GLY A 267 7.35 -15.00 -33.78
N LYS A 268 7.28 -15.76 -32.68
CA LYS A 268 6.71 -15.30 -31.39
C LYS A 268 7.75 -14.68 -30.46
N MET A 269 9.03 -14.92 -30.73
CA MET A 269 10.16 -14.45 -29.92
C MET A 269 10.30 -12.92 -29.99
N ASP A 270 10.14 -12.31 -31.17
CA ASP A 270 10.39 -10.87 -31.37
C ASP A 270 9.40 -9.95 -30.64
N LEU A 271 8.12 -10.36 -30.55
CA LEU A 271 7.12 -9.60 -29.78
C LEU A 271 7.37 -9.72 -28.27
N LEU A 272 7.61 -10.93 -27.78
CA LEU A 272 7.90 -11.16 -26.36
C LEU A 272 9.17 -10.42 -25.92
N ASP A 273 10.19 -10.40 -26.78
CA ASP A 273 11.46 -9.72 -26.53
C ASP A 273 11.35 -8.18 -26.61
N SER A 274 10.41 -7.65 -27.41
CA SER A 274 10.06 -6.23 -27.41
C SER A 274 9.31 -5.82 -26.14
N PHE A 275 8.29 -6.59 -25.75
CA PHE A 275 7.53 -6.34 -24.51
C PHE A 275 8.42 -6.42 -23.25
N ASP A 276 9.36 -7.36 -23.24
CA ASP A 276 10.35 -7.48 -22.17
C ASP A 276 11.27 -6.24 -22.13
N ARG A 277 11.71 -5.73 -23.30
CA ARG A 277 12.51 -4.50 -23.38
C ARG A 277 11.77 -3.29 -22.80
N ASP A 278 10.47 -3.14 -23.07
CA ASP A 278 9.68 -2.03 -22.54
C ASP A 278 9.56 -2.11 -21.02
N CYS A 279 9.33 -3.31 -20.48
CA CYS A 279 9.33 -3.53 -19.02
C CYS A 279 10.70 -3.23 -18.39
N HIS A 280 11.81 -3.65 -19.02
CA HIS A 280 13.16 -3.33 -18.54
C HIS A 280 13.44 -1.83 -18.48
N LEU A 281 12.93 -1.07 -19.45
CA LEU A 281 13.02 0.39 -19.45
C LEU A 281 12.22 1.00 -18.31
N LEU A 282 10.99 0.51 -18.06
CA LEU A 282 10.16 0.95 -16.94
C LEU A 282 10.85 0.70 -15.59
N TYR A 283 11.41 -0.48 -15.35
CA TYR A 283 12.16 -0.75 -14.10
C TYR A 283 13.41 0.10 -13.96
N SER A 284 14.08 0.44 -15.06
CA SER A 284 15.26 1.31 -15.04
C SER A 284 14.87 2.76 -14.70
N LYS A 285 13.76 3.23 -15.27
CA LYS A 285 13.15 4.53 -14.94
C LYS A 285 12.70 4.56 -13.48
N LEU A 286 12.03 3.51 -13.01
CA LEU A 286 11.61 3.36 -11.61
C LEU A 286 12.81 3.42 -10.67
N HIS A 287 13.86 2.65 -10.97
CA HIS A 287 15.07 2.58 -10.16
C HIS A 287 15.73 3.95 -10.03
N LEU A 288 15.85 4.69 -11.13
CA LEU A 288 16.36 6.06 -11.10
C LEU A 288 15.50 6.97 -10.21
N SER A 289 14.17 6.92 -10.36
CA SER A 289 13.25 7.70 -9.52
C SER A 289 13.41 7.34 -8.03
N ILE A 290 13.57 6.06 -7.69
CA ILE A 290 13.80 5.63 -6.30
C ILE A 290 15.10 6.21 -5.76
N LEU A 291 16.21 6.16 -6.52
CA LEU A 291 17.48 6.76 -6.08
C LEU A 291 17.33 8.27 -5.83
N GLN A 292 16.61 8.97 -6.71
CA GLN A 292 16.32 10.40 -6.52
C GLN A 292 15.47 10.65 -5.27
N VAL A 293 14.46 9.83 -5.01
CA VAL A 293 13.63 9.95 -3.80
C VAL A 293 14.45 9.71 -2.54
N LEU A 294 15.34 8.71 -2.54
CA LEU A 294 16.24 8.46 -1.40
C LEU A 294 17.11 9.69 -1.11
N MET A 295 17.64 10.35 -2.15
CA MET A 295 18.40 11.60 -1.98
C MET A 295 17.53 12.74 -1.44
N LEU A 296 16.28 12.88 -1.91
CA LEU A 296 15.33 13.89 -1.40
C LEU A 296 14.99 13.67 0.08
N LEU A 297 14.88 12.40 0.49
CA LEU A 297 14.55 12.03 1.87
C LEU A 297 15.57 12.53 2.89
N GLN A 298 16.84 12.67 2.52
CA GLN A 298 17.87 13.23 3.40
C GLN A 298 17.47 14.63 3.91
N GLY A 299 16.97 15.49 3.01
CA GLY A 299 16.49 16.83 3.35
C GLY A 299 15.33 16.77 4.34
N HIS A 300 14.28 16.00 4.01
CA HIS A 300 13.09 15.87 4.85
C HIS A 300 13.35 15.24 6.21
N LEU A 301 14.23 14.23 6.28
CA LEU A 301 14.66 13.63 7.54
C LEU A 301 15.44 14.64 8.39
N THR A 302 16.26 15.49 7.77
CA THR A 302 17.00 16.54 8.48
C THR A 302 16.04 17.61 9.03
N GLU A 303 15.11 18.10 8.19
CA GLU A 303 14.08 19.09 8.58
C GLU A 303 13.22 18.60 9.75
N LYS A 304 12.88 17.30 9.76
CA LYS A 304 12.10 16.68 10.84
C LYS A 304 12.93 16.24 12.05
N ASN A 305 14.26 16.46 12.08
CA ASN A 305 15.17 15.97 13.12
C ASN A 305 15.18 14.42 13.29
N LEU A 306 15.00 13.70 12.18
CA LEU A 306 14.92 12.25 12.11
C LEU A 306 16.09 11.61 11.35
N TYR A 307 16.98 12.41 10.75
CA TYR A 307 18.16 11.90 10.06
C TYR A 307 19.01 11.02 10.98
N GLY A 308 19.28 9.79 10.56
CA GLY A 308 20.00 8.78 11.34
C GLY A 308 19.23 8.21 12.54
N ARG A 309 17.95 8.59 12.72
CA ARG A 309 17.10 8.15 13.85
C ARG A 309 15.90 7.32 13.41
N LEU A 310 15.39 7.57 12.19
CA LEU A 310 14.30 6.82 11.61
C LEU A 310 14.75 6.17 10.29
N GLY A 311 14.83 4.84 10.29
CA GLY A 311 15.02 4.08 9.06
C GLY A 311 13.68 3.86 8.37
N LEU A 312 13.46 4.49 7.21
CA LEU A 312 12.26 4.24 6.39
C LEU A 312 12.39 2.94 5.56
N VAL A 313 13.60 2.40 5.43
CA VAL A 313 13.87 1.04 4.95
C VAL A 313 14.53 0.30 6.09
N THR A 314 13.86 -0.74 6.62
CA THR A 314 14.38 -1.45 7.79
C THR A 314 15.52 -2.40 7.41
N GLY A 315 16.41 -2.67 8.36
CA GLY A 315 17.46 -3.65 8.16
C GLY A 315 16.93 -5.05 7.87
N GLU A 316 15.82 -5.44 8.50
CA GLU A 316 15.19 -6.75 8.28
C GLU A 316 14.67 -6.89 6.84
N GLN A 317 14.01 -5.85 6.33
CA GLN A 317 13.53 -5.80 4.95
C GLN A 317 14.68 -5.92 3.94
N MET A 318 15.75 -5.15 4.15
CA MET A 318 16.91 -5.19 3.25
C MET A 318 17.65 -6.53 3.33
N ALA A 319 17.76 -7.13 4.53
CA ALA A 319 18.33 -8.47 4.69
C ALA A 319 17.49 -9.54 3.99
N SER A 320 16.16 -9.47 4.08
CA SER A 320 15.25 -10.36 3.36
C SER A 320 15.44 -10.23 1.85
N LEU A 321 15.59 -9.01 1.32
CA LEU A 321 15.84 -8.79 -0.10
C LEU A 321 17.18 -9.37 -0.56
N VAL A 322 18.23 -9.23 0.25
CA VAL A 322 19.55 -9.84 -0.03
C VAL A 322 19.44 -11.36 -0.11
N GLU A 323 18.73 -11.97 0.84
CA GLU A 323 18.52 -13.41 0.86
C GLU A 323 17.71 -13.88 -0.35
N ASP A 324 16.65 -13.16 -0.73
CA ASP A 324 15.87 -13.44 -1.94
C ASP A 324 16.75 -13.41 -3.20
N VAL A 325 17.60 -12.39 -3.34
CA VAL A 325 18.53 -12.26 -4.47
C VAL A 325 19.52 -13.42 -4.49
N ARG A 326 20.06 -13.83 -3.34
CA ARG A 326 20.93 -14.99 -3.22
C ARG A 326 20.23 -16.25 -3.73
N LEU A 327 19.07 -16.56 -3.16
CA LEU A 327 18.30 -17.77 -3.49
C LEU A 327 17.88 -17.80 -4.97
N LEU A 328 17.49 -16.67 -5.54
CA LEU A 328 17.15 -16.57 -6.96
C LEU A 328 18.38 -16.74 -7.86
N SER A 329 19.51 -16.14 -7.48
CA SER A 329 20.78 -16.28 -8.23
C SER A 329 21.26 -17.73 -8.26
N ASP A 330 21.18 -18.43 -7.13
CA ASP A 330 21.55 -19.85 -7.02
C ASP A 330 20.64 -20.73 -7.90
N LYS A 331 19.33 -20.44 -7.92
CA LYS A 331 18.35 -21.19 -8.73
C LYS A 331 18.54 -20.98 -10.23
N LEU A 332 18.88 -19.77 -10.67
CA LEU A 332 18.94 -19.41 -12.10
C LEU A 332 20.20 -19.91 -12.82
N ASN A 333 21.16 -20.50 -12.09
CA ASN A 333 22.49 -20.89 -12.56
C ASN A 333 23.27 -19.68 -13.16
N PRO A 334 24.35 -19.21 -12.50
CA PRO A 334 25.11 -18.04 -12.92
C PRO A 334 25.60 -18.06 -14.39
N LEU A 335 25.80 -19.23 -14.98
CA LEU A 335 26.23 -19.37 -16.37
C LEU A 335 25.17 -18.90 -17.39
N HIS A 336 23.88 -18.94 -17.04
CA HIS A 336 22.77 -18.63 -17.94
C HIS A 336 22.11 -17.27 -17.65
N ALA A 337 22.29 -16.75 -16.43
CA ALA A 337 21.67 -15.53 -15.94
C ALA A 337 22.68 -14.45 -15.50
N ALA A 338 23.94 -14.53 -15.97
CA ALA A 338 25.02 -13.65 -15.52
C ALA A 338 24.67 -12.15 -15.61
N LYS A 339 24.07 -11.71 -16.72
CA LYS A 339 23.71 -10.30 -16.94
C LYS A 339 22.59 -9.85 -16.01
N GLU A 340 21.60 -10.71 -15.79
CA GLU A 340 20.46 -10.42 -14.93
C GLU A 340 20.87 -10.40 -13.45
N ILE A 341 21.77 -11.31 -13.04
CA ILE A 341 22.39 -11.32 -11.71
C ILE A 341 23.24 -10.07 -11.51
N GLU A 342 24.08 -9.71 -12.48
CA GLU A 342 24.91 -8.50 -12.42
C GLU A 342 24.04 -7.24 -12.25
N LEU A 343 22.98 -7.10 -13.06
CA LEU A 343 22.07 -5.95 -12.98
C LEU A 343 21.31 -5.90 -11.64
N ALA A 344 20.86 -7.05 -11.12
CA ALA A 344 20.19 -7.11 -9.82
C ALA A 344 21.13 -6.67 -8.69
N LEU A 345 22.37 -7.16 -8.70
CA LEU A 345 23.39 -6.81 -7.71
C LEU A 345 23.83 -5.35 -7.81
N ASP A 346 23.94 -4.81 -9.02
CA ASP A 346 24.22 -3.38 -9.23
C ASP A 346 23.13 -2.50 -8.65
N ARG A 347 21.85 -2.82 -8.93
CA ARG A 347 20.71 -2.08 -8.38
C ARG A 347 20.67 -2.16 -6.85
N LEU A 348 20.93 -3.35 -6.29
CA LEU A 348 21.01 -3.56 -4.85
C LEU A 348 22.11 -2.71 -4.20
N ALA A 349 23.32 -2.74 -4.78
CA ALA A 349 24.46 -1.97 -4.32
C ALA A 349 24.19 -0.46 -4.34
N GLN A 350 23.61 0.05 -5.44
CA GLN A 350 23.25 1.46 -5.57
C GLN A 350 22.23 1.88 -4.52
N VAL A 351 21.15 1.11 -4.35
CA VAL A 351 20.13 1.41 -3.34
C VAL A 351 20.71 1.39 -1.93
N MET A 352 21.49 0.37 -1.57
CA MET A 352 22.12 0.29 -0.24
C MET A 352 23.01 1.50 0.03
N GLN A 353 23.86 1.85 -0.94
CA GLN A 353 24.77 2.99 -0.81
C GLN A 353 24.00 4.31 -0.61
N VAL A 354 23.00 4.58 -1.47
CA VAL A 354 22.24 5.83 -1.42
C VAL A 354 21.33 5.88 -0.18
N ALA A 355 20.67 4.78 0.18
CA ALA A 355 19.81 4.71 1.35
C ALA A 355 20.60 4.91 2.66
N MET A 356 21.80 4.34 2.77
CA MET A 356 22.68 4.56 3.92
C MET A 356 23.17 6.02 3.98
N ALA A 357 23.64 6.57 2.86
CA ALA A 357 24.12 7.96 2.80
C ALA A 357 23.00 8.98 3.14
N SER A 358 21.77 8.67 2.73
CA SER A 358 20.59 9.51 2.96
C SER A 358 19.97 9.34 4.35
N GLY A 359 20.52 8.45 5.20
CA GLY A 359 20.00 8.17 6.54
C GLY A 359 18.68 7.40 6.54
N VAL A 360 18.29 6.82 5.40
CA VAL A 360 17.05 6.05 5.19
C VAL A 360 17.21 4.59 5.64
N LEU A 361 18.42 4.04 5.51
CA LEU A 361 18.80 2.71 5.99
C LEU A 361 19.88 2.86 7.06
N LEU A 362 19.57 2.47 8.29
CA LEU A 362 20.43 2.65 9.47
C LEU A 362 21.47 1.54 9.64
N TRP A 363 22.04 1.05 8.54
CA TRP A 363 23.08 0.03 8.56
C TRP A 363 24.47 0.63 8.68
N THR A 364 25.36 -0.14 9.31
CA THR A 364 26.80 0.07 9.28
C THR A 364 27.43 -0.75 8.15
N ARG A 365 28.70 -0.47 7.85
CA ARG A 365 29.50 -1.29 6.92
C ARG A 365 29.65 -2.75 7.40
N GLU A 366 29.63 -2.99 8.71
CA GLU A 366 29.68 -4.34 9.27
C GLU A 366 28.40 -5.11 8.94
N ASN A 367 27.23 -4.47 9.08
CA ASN A 367 25.96 -5.07 8.68
C ASN A 367 25.98 -5.46 7.20
N LEU A 368 26.49 -4.58 6.32
CA LEU A 368 26.65 -4.90 4.89
C LEU A 368 27.53 -6.12 4.64
N ARG A 369 28.72 -6.19 5.27
CA ARG A 369 29.64 -7.33 5.10
C ARG A 369 28.98 -8.63 5.53
N THR A 370 28.33 -8.63 6.69
CA THR A 370 27.68 -9.83 7.22
C THR A 370 26.55 -10.29 6.30
N VAL A 371 25.65 -9.38 5.93
CA VAL A 371 24.44 -9.71 5.15
C VAL A 371 24.78 -10.05 3.69
N CYS A 372 25.71 -9.34 3.06
CA CYS A 372 26.07 -9.55 1.64
C CYS A 372 27.13 -10.65 1.43
N SER A 373 27.69 -11.25 2.49
CA SER A 373 28.78 -12.24 2.40
C SER A 373 28.49 -13.43 1.48
N GLY A 374 27.21 -13.83 1.37
CA GLY A 374 26.76 -14.97 0.57
C GLY A 374 26.34 -14.64 -0.86
N LEU A 375 26.45 -13.38 -1.30
CA LEU A 375 26.07 -12.97 -2.65
C LEU A 375 27.17 -13.29 -3.69
N PRO A 376 26.80 -13.50 -4.96
CA PRO A 376 27.76 -13.61 -6.05
C PRO A 376 28.68 -12.38 -6.15
N HIS A 377 29.87 -12.56 -6.71
CA HIS A 377 30.80 -11.46 -6.91
C HIS A 377 30.21 -10.41 -7.86
N ASN A 378 30.19 -9.15 -7.42
CA ASN A 378 29.81 -8.00 -8.22
C ASN A 378 30.72 -6.82 -7.86
N ASN A 379 31.28 -6.16 -8.88
CA ASN A 379 32.30 -5.13 -8.68
C ASN A 379 31.75 -3.92 -7.91
N LEU A 380 30.54 -3.46 -8.24
CA LEU A 380 29.93 -2.32 -7.58
C LEU A 380 29.61 -2.61 -6.12
N LEU A 381 29.03 -3.77 -5.84
CA LEU A 381 28.73 -4.22 -4.48
C LEU A 381 30.02 -4.34 -3.64
N GLN A 382 31.10 -4.88 -4.20
CA GLN A 382 32.39 -4.94 -3.52
C GLN A 382 32.96 -3.56 -3.19
N LEU A 383 32.80 -2.58 -4.09
CA LEU A 383 33.16 -1.19 -3.81
C LEU A 383 32.31 -0.59 -2.69
N VAL A 384 31.01 -0.87 -2.65
CA VAL A 384 30.13 -0.41 -1.56
C VAL A 384 30.49 -1.06 -0.23
N ILE A 385 30.84 -2.36 -0.22
CA ILE A 385 31.24 -3.08 0.99
C ILE A 385 32.62 -2.63 1.51
N SER A 386 33.56 -2.36 0.59
CA SER A 386 34.98 -2.10 0.90
C SER A 386 35.37 -0.63 0.93
N GLY A 387 34.52 0.27 0.44
CA GLY A 387 34.83 1.69 0.28
C GLY A 387 35.20 2.39 1.59
N PRO A 388 36.02 3.46 1.54
CA PRO A 388 36.50 4.16 2.73
C PRO A 388 35.32 4.63 3.59
N VAL A 389 35.52 4.61 4.91
CA VAL A 389 34.60 5.24 5.86
C VAL A 389 34.61 6.73 5.51
N GLN A 390 33.61 7.21 4.77
CA GLN A 390 33.41 8.65 4.72
C GLN A 390 33.09 9.05 6.16
N PRO A 391 33.92 9.89 6.80
CA PRO A 391 33.49 10.51 8.05
C PRO A 391 32.19 11.24 7.74
N SER A 392 31.22 11.14 8.63
CA SER A 392 29.94 11.83 8.57
C SER A 392 30.16 13.33 8.35
N ALA A 393 30.21 13.75 7.08
CA ALA A 393 30.45 15.12 6.69
C ALA A 393 29.11 15.85 6.67
N HIS A 394 28.55 16.12 7.84
CA HIS A 394 27.41 17.03 7.94
C HIS A 394 27.73 18.18 8.88
N ALA A 395 28.38 19.20 8.31
CA ALA A 395 28.02 20.57 8.63
C ALA A 395 26.56 20.76 8.20
N ALA A 396 25.73 21.30 9.10
CA ALA A 396 24.35 21.64 8.82
C ALA A 396 24.28 22.49 7.53
N LEU A 397 23.59 21.99 6.51
CA LEU A 397 23.18 22.83 5.39
C LEU A 397 22.21 23.90 5.95
N PRO A 398 22.37 25.18 5.60
CA PRO A 398 21.44 26.21 6.05
C PRO A 398 20.05 25.95 5.44
N PRO A 399 18.97 26.15 6.19
CA PRO A 399 17.62 25.89 5.72
C PRO A 399 17.24 26.91 4.65
N GLY A 400 16.91 26.46 3.44
CA GLY A 400 16.66 27.37 2.33
C GLY A 400 15.82 26.77 1.20
N PHE A 401 14.55 27.17 1.20
CA PHE A 401 13.65 27.34 0.05
C PHE A 401 13.11 26.09 -0.66
N TYR A 402 12.06 25.51 -0.07
CA TYR A 402 10.90 25.06 -0.85
C TYR A 402 9.64 25.80 -0.36
N PRO A 403 8.73 26.21 -1.26
CA PRO A 403 7.49 26.85 -0.84
C PRO A 403 6.65 25.86 -0.03
N PRO A 404 5.97 26.30 1.04
CA PRO A 404 5.06 25.44 1.78
C PRO A 404 3.92 25.00 0.85
N ILE A 405 3.71 23.70 0.71
CA ILE A 405 2.49 23.18 0.13
C ILE A 405 1.37 23.52 1.12
N HIS A 406 0.46 24.40 0.73
CA HIS A 406 -0.74 24.72 1.49
C HIS A 406 -1.61 23.46 1.64
N THR A 407 -1.43 22.73 2.74
CA THR A 407 -2.47 21.87 3.31
C THR A 407 -2.84 22.44 4.68
N PRO A 408 -4.14 22.55 5.01
CA PRO A 408 -4.53 23.09 6.30
C PRO A 408 -4.03 22.17 7.42
N PRO A 409 -3.45 22.71 8.50
CA PRO A 409 -2.99 21.90 9.62
C PRO A 409 -4.20 21.26 10.32
N LEU A 410 -4.15 19.96 10.52
CA LEU A 410 -5.09 19.25 11.39
C LEU A 410 -4.82 19.67 12.84
N GLY A 411 -5.64 20.58 13.35
CA GLY A 411 -5.77 20.80 14.79
C GLY A 411 -6.51 19.62 15.41
N TYR A 412 -5.78 18.67 15.98
CA TYR A 412 -6.35 17.73 16.95
C TYR A 412 -5.76 17.99 18.34
N PRO A 413 -6.58 17.91 19.41
CA PRO A 413 -6.08 17.95 20.77
C PRO A 413 -5.36 16.64 21.08
N ALA A 414 -4.21 16.75 21.73
CA ALA A 414 -3.53 15.61 22.31
C ALA A 414 -4.43 14.96 23.39
N HIS A 415 -4.88 13.72 23.16
CA HIS A 415 -5.55 12.94 24.18
C HIS A 415 -4.82 11.61 24.47
N ALA A 416 -4.98 11.24 25.73
CA ALA A 416 -4.24 10.29 26.55
C ALA A 416 -3.96 8.91 25.92
N THR A 417 -2.76 8.42 26.23
CA THR A 417 -2.32 7.03 26.17
C THR A 417 -3.38 6.08 26.74
N HIS A 418 -3.97 5.24 25.89
CA HIS A 418 -4.75 4.07 26.31
C HIS A 418 -3.85 2.83 26.42
N PRO A 419 -4.15 1.88 27.33
CA PRO A 419 -3.32 0.71 27.55
C PRO A 419 -3.46 -0.27 26.40
N VAL A 420 -2.32 -0.70 25.85
CA VAL A 420 -2.19 -1.83 24.93
C VAL A 420 -2.64 -3.09 25.66
N GLN A 421 -3.79 -3.66 25.29
CA GLN A 421 -4.10 -5.04 25.67
C GLN A 421 -3.15 -5.94 24.90
N ALA A 422 -2.17 -6.49 25.62
CA ALA A 422 -1.26 -7.51 25.12
C ALA A 422 -2.05 -8.72 24.61
N PHE A 423 -1.94 -8.99 23.32
CA PHE A 423 -2.44 -10.21 22.71
C PHE A 423 -1.56 -11.38 23.19
N MET A 424 -2.11 -12.25 24.04
CA MET A 424 -1.44 -13.48 24.47
C MET A 424 -1.44 -14.51 23.32
N PRO A 425 -0.29 -15.07 22.90
CA PRO A 425 -0.26 -16.08 21.86
C PRO A 425 -0.52 -17.45 22.48
N GLY A 426 -1.65 -18.06 22.13
CA GLY A 426 -1.95 -19.42 22.55
C GLY A 426 -3.15 -19.96 21.81
N ILE A 427 -2.89 -20.62 20.68
CA ILE A 427 -3.52 -21.88 20.22
C ILE A 427 -2.83 -22.23 18.88
N ALA A 428 -2.11 -23.34 18.89
CA ALA A 428 -1.52 -23.95 17.70
C ALA A 428 -2.63 -24.63 16.88
N PHE A 429 -2.70 -24.35 15.58
CA PHE A 429 -3.49 -25.15 14.64
C PHE A 429 -2.58 -26.13 13.89
N PRO A 430 -2.90 -27.44 13.88
CA PRO A 430 -2.09 -28.44 13.18
C PRO A 430 -2.39 -28.44 11.69
N TYR A 431 -1.32 -28.26 10.90
CA TYR A 431 -1.32 -28.45 9.44
C TYR A 431 -1.49 -29.94 9.12
N ARG A 432 -2.50 -30.32 8.33
CA ARG A 432 -2.53 -31.63 7.65
C ARG A 432 -2.38 -31.41 6.14
N PRO A 433 -1.41 -32.06 5.47
CA PRO A 433 -1.33 -32.06 4.02
C PRO A 433 -2.34 -33.07 3.43
N ILE A 434 -3.07 -32.64 2.41
CA ILE A 434 -3.85 -33.54 1.54
C ILE A 434 -2.92 -33.95 0.38
N ARG A 435 -2.87 -35.26 0.12
CA ARG A 435 -2.21 -35.89 -1.03
C ARG A 435 -3.02 -35.73 -2.30
#